data_AF-A0A1J5EN24-F1
#
_entry.id   AF-A0A1J5EN24-F1
#
_cell.length_a   1.000
_cell.length_b   1.000
_cell.length_c   1.000
_cell.angle_alpha   90.00
_cell.angle_beta   90.00
_cell.angle_gamma   90.00
#
_symmetry.space_group_name_H-M   'P 1'
#
loop_
_entity.id
_entity.type
_entity.pdbx_description
1 polymer ?
#
loop_
_entity_poly.entity_id
_entity_poly.type
_entity_poly.pdbx_seq_one_letter_code
_entity_poly.pdbx_strand_id
1 'polypeptide(L)'
;MTYAAQTRSLLVQGALFLSVLGLLGCSNELQVFCQDSTETLCKTCFECGANDWEASELCGLAVETNQEGCELILMKVCASDARAYNAETAKSCLHDLTKVTCESLRNGGKPDSCVRLF
;
A
#
# COMPACT_ATOMS: atom_id res chain seq x y z
N MET A 1 -43.82 -29.80 17.01
CA MET A 1 -43.70 -28.65 16.09
C MET A 1 -42.51 -27.86 16.59
N THR A 2 -41.36 -28.06 15.96
CA THR A 2 -40.05 -27.70 16.55
C THR A 2 -39.23 -26.96 15.52
N TYR A 3 -38.71 -25.81 15.93
CA TYR A 3 -37.92 -24.81 15.22
C TYR A 3 -36.86 -25.40 14.27
N ALA A 4 -36.92 -25.03 12.98
CA ALA A 4 -35.85 -25.27 12.03
C ALA A 4 -35.08 -23.96 11.82
N ALA A 5 -33.80 -24.03 12.15
CA ALA A 5 -32.86 -22.93 12.28
C ALA A 5 -32.64 -22.14 10.98
N GLN A 6 -32.69 -20.82 11.15
CA GLN A 6 -32.28 -19.79 10.20
C GLN A 6 -30.76 -19.63 10.27
N THR A 7 -30.02 -20.39 9.47
CA THR A 7 -28.57 -20.17 9.26
C THR A 7 -28.15 -20.71 7.91
N ARG A 8 -28.11 -19.86 6.87
CA ARG A 8 -27.34 -20.07 5.62
C ARG A 8 -27.44 -18.85 4.69
N SER A 9 -27.07 -17.67 5.19
CA SER A 9 -26.93 -16.45 4.36
C SER A 9 -25.58 -15.75 4.57
N LEU A 10 -24.52 -16.51 4.79
CA LEU A 10 -23.16 -15.96 5.04
C LEU A 10 -22.08 -16.44 4.07
N LEU A 11 -22.43 -17.22 3.04
CA LEU A 11 -21.44 -17.74 2.07
C LEU A 11 -21.43 -17.03 0.70
N VAL A 12 -22.28 -16.03 0.48
CA VAL A 12 -22.44 -15.40 -0.86
C VAL A 12 -21.82 -14.00 -0.96
N GLN A 13 -21.29 -13.43 0.13
CA GLN A 13 -20.68 -12.09 0.11
C GLN A 13 -19.15 -12.05 0.18
N GLY A 14 -18.49 -13.20 0.39
CA GLY A 14 -17.02 -13.27 0.47
C GLY A 14 -16.27 -13.49 -0.85
N ALA A 15 -16.97 -13.69 -1.97
CA ALA A 15 -16.36 -14.19 -3.21
C ALA A 15 -16.36 -13.18 -4.38
N LEU A 16 -16.70 -11.92 -4.14
CA LEU A 16 -16.80 -10.90 -5.18
C LEU A 16 -15.60 -9.95 -5.29
N PHE A 17 -14.55 -10.14 -4.49
CA PHE A 17 -13.33 -9.31 -4.52
C PHE A 17 -12.11 -9.95 -5.20
N LEU A 18 -12.22 -11.19 -5.71
CA LEU A 18 -11.08 -11.93 -6.29
C LEU A 18 -11.06 -11.97 -7.83
N SER A 19 -11.92 -11.21 -8.50
CA SER A 19 -12.11 -11.32 -9.97
C SER A 19 -11.21 -10.40 -10.81
N VAL A 20 -10.23 -9.70 -10.24
CA VAL A 20 -9.34 -8.75 -10.95
C VAL A 20 -7.87 -9.23 -10.98
N LEU A 21 -7.62 -10.54 -10.96
CA LEU A 21 -6.25 -11.11 -11.04
C LEU A 21 -6.03 -11.96 -12.31
N GLY A 22 -6.66 -11.58 -13.42
CA GLY A 22 -6.76 -12.43 -14.62
C GLY A 22 -5.90 -12.05 -15.85
N LEU A 23 -5.13 -10.96 -15.84
CA LEU A 23 -4.37 -10.53 -17.02
C LEU A 23 -3.02 -9.93 -16.57
N LEU A 24 -1.91 -10.36 -17.18
CA LEU A 24 -0.53 -9.82 -17.13
C LEU A 24 0.48 -10.62 -16.27
N GLY A 25 1.08 -11.65 -16.86
CA GLY A 25 2.26 -12.34 -16.30
C GLY A 25 3.54 -11.48 -16.17
N CYS A 26 3.48 -10.18 -16.52
CA CYS A 26 4.53 -9.19 -16.25
C CYS A 26 4.08 -8.07 -15.29
N SER A 27 2.81 -8.02 -14.87
CA SER A 27 2.33 -7.04 -13.88
C SER A 27 2.38 -7.57 -12.46
N ASN A 28 2.49 -8.88 -12.26
CA ASN A 28 2.33 -9.45 -10.92
C ASN A 28 3.47 -9.02 -9.98
N GLU A 29 4.72 -8.97 -10.46
CA GLU A 29 5.85 -8.54 -9.62
C GLU A 29 5.79 -7.05 -9.29
N LEU A 30 5.42 -6.20 -10.26
CA LEU A 30 5.20 -4.77 -10.03
C LEU A 30 4.03 -4.56 -9.07
N GLN A 31 2.93 -5.28 -9.25
CA GLN A 31 1.75 -5.17 -8.40
C GLN A 31 2.03 -5.60 -6.96
N VAL A 32 2.72 -6.73 -6.78
CA VAL A 32 3.18 -7.20 -5.46
C VAL A 32 4.13 -6.18 -4.84
N PHE A 33 5.12 -5.69 -5.60
CA PHE A 33 6.01 -4.64 -5.13
C PHE A 33 5.24 -3.41 -4.67
N CYS A 34 4.35 -2.86 -5.51
CA CYS A 34 3.57 -1.68 -5.18
C CYS A 34 2.71 -1.94 -3.93
N GLN A 35 2.07 -3.09 -3.82
CA GLN A 35 1.32 -3.45 -2.63
C GLN A 35 2.21 -3.45 -1.38
N ASP A 36 3.30 -4.23 -1.39
CA ASP A 36 4.18 -4.38 -0.22
C ASP A 36 4.84 -3.05 0.20
N SER A 37 5.28 -2.26 -0.76
CA SER A 37 5.95 -0.98 -0.50
C SER A 37 4.98 0.10 -0.04
N THR A 38 3.75 0.14 -0.57
CA THR A 38 2.72 1.09 -0.13
C THR A 38 2.21 0.75 1.25
N GLU A 39 1.93 -0.52 1.54
CA GLU A 39 1.56 -0.98 2.87
C GLU A 39 2.65 -0.61 3.90
N THR A 40 3.91 -0.91 3.59
CA THR A 40 5.04 -0.60 4.48
C THR A 40 5.16 0.90 4.73
N LEU A 41 5.18 1.71 3.67
CA LEU A 41 5.37 3.15 3.77
C LEU A 41 4.21 3.81 4.53
N CYS A 42 2.96 3.48 4.16
CA CYS A 42 1.77 4.02 4.82
C CYS A 42 1.72 3.63 6.29
N LYS A 43 1.97 2.37 6.62
CA LYS A 43 2.05 1.92 8.01
C LYS A 43 3.07 2.73 8.80
N THR A 44 4.29 2.91 8.28
CA THR A 44 5.33 3.68 8.97
C THR A 44 4.92 5.15 9.16
N CYS A 45 4.30 5.78 8.16
CA CYS A 45 3.80 7.15 8.30
C CYS A 45 2.74 7.28 9.40
N PHE A 46 1.77 6.36 9.45
CA PHE A 46 0.70 6.36 10.45
C PHE A 46 1.18 5.95 11.84
N GLU A 47 2.26 5.18 11.95
CA GLU A 47 2.95 4.93 13.23
C GLU A 47 3.74 6.16 13.71
N CYS A 48 4.21 7.01 12.80
CA CYS A 48 5.08 8.15 13.10
C CYS A 48 4.35 9.48 13.29
N GLY A 49 3.17 9.68 12.71
CA GLY A 49 2.36 10.90 12.87
C GLY A 49 1.65 10.94 14.24
N ALA A 50 1.50 12.13 14.84
CA ALA A 50 0.73 12.27 16.08
C ALA A 50 -0.79 12.19 15.86
N ASN A 51 -1.22 12.34 14.61
CA ASN A 51 -2.59 12.20 14.14
C ASN A 51 -2.59 11.85 12.63
N ASP A 52 -3.76 11.53 12.08
CA ASP A 52 -3.89 11.10 10.70
C ASP A 52 -3.47 12.16 9.66
N TRP A 53 -3.60 13.45 9.99
CA TRP A 53 -3.15 14.54 9.12
C TRP A 53 -1.62 14.57 9.03
N GLU A 54 -0.95 14.56 10.18
CA GLU A 54 0.52 14.53 10.24
C GLU A 54 1.08 13.27 9.59
N ALA A 55 0.43 12.11 9.80
CA ALA A 55 0.79 10.86 9.13
C ALA A 55 0.73 11.00 7.60
N SER A 56 -0.32 11.62 7.07
CA SER A 56 -0.47 11.86 5.63
C SER A 56 0.65 12.75 5.09
N GLU A 57 0.95 13.84 5.79
CA GLU A 57 2.04 14.76 5.42
C GLU A 57 3.39 14.05 5.36
N LEU A 58 3.68 13.15 6.32
CA LEU A 58 4.92 12.34 6.32
C LEU A 58 5.04 11.42 5.10
N CYS A 59 3.90 10.97 4.56
CA CYS A 59 3.84 10.14 3.35
C CYS A 59 3.79 10.97 2.06
N GLY A 60 3.90 12.30 2.14
CA GLY A 60 3.77 13.18 0.98
C GLY A 60 2.36 13.23 0.40
N LEU A 61 1.36 12.82 1.19
CA LEU A 61 -0.03 12.82 0.82
C LEU A 61 -0.67 14.07 1.45
N ALA A 62 -1.14 14.99 0.61
CA ALA A 62 -1.66 16.27 1.09
C ALA A 62 -3.17 16.24 1.41
N VAL A 63 -3.86 15.09 1.28
CA VAL A 63 -5.33 15.06 1.21
C VAL A 63 -6.01 13.87 1.91
N GLU A 64 -5.30 12.81 2.30
CA GLU A 64 -5.94 11.60 2.86
C GLU A 64 -5.71 11.48 4.37
N THR A 65 -6.75 11.22 5.15
CA THR A 65 -6.62 11.16 6.62
C THR A 65 -6.80 9.75 7.17
N ASN A 66 -6.47 8.71 6.40
CA ASN A 66 -6.42 7.35 6.91
C ASN A 66 -5.46 6.47 6.09
N GLN A 67 -5.04 5.35 6.70
CA GLN A 67 -4.07 4.44 6.12
C GLN A 67 -4.55 3.79 4.81
N GLU A 68 -5.83 3.43 4.71
CA GLU A 68 -6.39 2.82 3.50
C GLU A 68 -6.34 3.79 2.30
N GLY A 69 -6.67 5.06 2.51
CA GLY A 69 -6.54 6.12 1.51
C GLY A 69 -5.09 6.32 1.08
N CYS A 70 -4.14 6.24 2.02
CA CYS A 70 -2.71 6.27 1.72
C CYS A 70 -2.29 5.14 0.78
N GLU A 71 -2.65 3.90 1.11
CA GLU A 71 -2.32 2.72 0.32
C GLU A 71 -2.92 2.81 -1.08
N LEU A 72 -4.20 3.23 -1.19
CA LEU A 72 -4.89 3.39 -2.47
C LEU A 72 -4.24 4.44 -3.38
N ILE A 73 -3.82 5.59 -2.85
CA ILE A 73 -3.16 6.63 -3.65
C ILE A 73 -1.76 6.18 -4.07
N LEU A 74 -0.95 5.74 -3.12
CA LEU A 74 0.44 5.38 -3.43
C LEU A 74 0.49 4.15 -4.36
N MET A 75 -0.47 3.23 -4.28
CA MET A 75 -0.59 2.11 -5.21
C MET A 75 -0.89 2.59 -6.64
N LYS A 76 -1.72 3.63 -6.80
CA LYS A 76 -1.96 4.25 -8.12
C LYS A 76 -0.71 4.95 -8.65
N VAL A 77 0.01 5.69 -7.80
CA VAL A 77 1.26 6.36 -8.17
C VAL A 77 2.28 5.32 -8.63
N CYS A 78 2.54 4.30 -7.80
CA CYS A 78 3.48 3.23 -8.13
C CYS A 78 3.12 2.48 -9.41
N ALA A 79 1.84 2.15 -9.61
CA ALA A 79 1.39 1.50 -10.84
C ALA A 79 1.50 2.40 -12.07
N SER A 80 1.37 3.72 -11.91
CA SER A 80 1.52 4.69 -13.02
C SER A 80 2.96 4.82 -13.49
N ASP A 81 3.93 4.58 -12.60
CA ASP A 81 5.37 4.61 -12.87
C ASP A 81 5.95 3.25 -13.26
N ALA A 82 5.14 2.38 -13.88
CA ALA A 82 5.55 1.05 -14.35
C ALA A 82 6.82 1.06 -15.24
N ARG A 83 7.15 2.18 -15.90
CA ARG A 83 8.36 2.32 -16.71
C ARG A 83 9.64 2.55 -15.89
N ALA A 84 9.51 3.10 -14.68
CA ALA A 84 10.62 3.31 -13.76
C ALA A 84 10.93 2.04 -12.94
N TYR A 85 10.02 1.07 -12.94
CA TYR A 85 10.22 -0.20 -12.26
C TYR A 85 11.40 -0.98 -12.84
N ASN A 86 12.29 -1.36 -11.94
CA ASN A 86 13.34 -2.35 -12.14
C ASN A 86 13.34 -3.24 -10.91
N ALA A 87 13.35 -4.57 -11.10
CA ALA A 87 13.33 -5.54 -10.00
C ALA A 87 14.42 -5.30 -8.95
N GLU A 88 15.62 -4.88 -9.35
CA GLU A 88 16.71 -4.59 -8.40
C GLU A 88 16.47 -3.28 -7.64
N THR A 89 15.95 -2.24 -8.31
CA THR A 89 15.54 -1.00 -7.65
C THR A 89 14.36 -1.23 -6.69
N ALA A 90 13.40 -2.06 -7.08
CA ALA A 90 12.25 -2.45 -6.26
C ALA A 90 12.68 -3.20 -5.00
N LYS A 91 13.58 -4.19 -5.13
CA LYS A 91 14.17 -4.88 -3.98
C LYS A 91 14.93 -3.93 -3.05
N SER A 92 15.73 -3.02 -3.61
CA SER A 92 16.45 -2.01 -2.82
C SER A 92 15.47 -1.10 -2.09
N CYS A 93 14.43 -0.61 -2.77
CA CYS A 93 13.41 0.23 -2.18
C CYS A 93 12.69 -0.49 -1.03
N LEU A 94 12.21 -1.72 -1.22
CA LEU A 94 11.57 -2.51 -0.16
C LEU A 94 12.48 -2.69 1.05
N HIS A 95 13.73 -3.07 0.81
CA HIS A 95 14.70 -3.23 1.89
C HIS A 95 14.98 -1.92 2.63
N ASP A 96 15.08 -0.80 1.91
CA ASP A 96 15.34 0.50 2.53
C ASP A 96 14.11 1.02 3.29
N LEU A 97 12.89 0.72 2.81
CA LEU A 97 11.63 1.01 3.53
C LEU A 97 11.60 0.32 4.89
N THR A 98 12.13 -0.90 5.03
CA THR A 98 12.23 -1.57 6.35
C THR A 98 13.13 -0.86 7.36
N LYS A 99 13.95 0.08 6.89
CA LYS A 99 14.90 0.87 7.70
C LYS A 99 14.46 2.31 7.89
N VAL A 100 13.35 2.71 7.28
CA VAL A 100 12.78 4.04 7.47
C VAL A 100 12.40 4.21 8.94
N THR A 101 12.80 5.36 9.48
CA THR A 101 12.47 5.79 10.84
C THR A 101 11.59 7.03 10.79
N CYS A 102 10.89 7.32 11.88
CA CYS A 102 10.12 8.55 12.00
C CYS A 102 10.98 9.81 11.84
N GLU A 103 12.24 9.76 12.25
CA GLU A 103 13.19 10.87 12.05
C GLU A 103 13.50 11.07 10.56
N SER A 104 13.76 9.99 9.81
CA SER A 104 14.00 10.10 8.36
C SER A 104 12.79 10.64 7.59
N LEU A 105 11.57 10.22 7.95
CA LEU A 105 10.35 10.75 7.33
C LEU A 105 10.18 12.24 7.60
N ARG A 106 10.38 12.68 8.86
CA ARG A 106 10.29 14.10 9.25
C ARG A 106 11.33 14.98 8.57
N ASN A 107 12.53 14.44 8.31
CA ASN A 107 13.62 15.17 7.66
C ASN A 107 13.49 15.24 6.13
N GLY A 108 12.39 14.76 5.56
CA GLY A 108 12.03 15.09 4.18
C GLY A 108 12.04 13.92 3.19
N GLY A 109 11.98 12.66 3.65
CA GLY A 109 11.28 11.67 2.82
C GLY A 109 11.72 10.22 2.86
N LYS A 110 11.02 9.49 1.98
CA LYS A 110 11.24 8.08 1.60
C LYS A 110 12.66 7.87 1.05
N PRO A 111 13.19 6.63 1.11
CA PRO A 111 14.53 6.32 0.59
C PRO A 111 14.73 6.76 -0.86
N ASP A 112 15.94 7.20 -1.22
CA ASP A 112 16.29 7.59 -2.59
C ASP A 112 16.01 6.50 -3.62
N SER A 113 16.15 5.23 -3.21
CA SER A 113 15.83 4.04 -4.01
C SER A 113 14.34 3.95 -4.37
N CYS A 114 13.46 4.64 -3.65
CA CYS A 114 12.02 4.68 -3.86
C CYS A 114 11.52 5.94 -4.59
N VAL A 115 12.33 7.00 -4.74
CA VAL A 115 11.89 8.31 -5.27
C VAL A 115 11.36 8.25 -6.70
N ARG A 116 11.83 7.29 -7.52
CA ARG A 116 11.33 7.11 -8.90
C ARG A 116 10.12 6.20 -8.99
N LEU A 117 9.69 5.61 -7.88
CA LEU A 117 8.60 4.65 -7.79
C LEU A 117 7.37 5.27 -7.09
N PHE A 118 7.52 6.46 -6.49
CA PHE A 118 6.51 7.16 -5.67
C PHE A 118 6.67 8.67 -5.70
#